data_AF-A0A2V6YY63-F1
#
_entry.id   AF-A0A2V6YY63-F1
#
_cell.length_a   1.000
_cell.length_b   1.000
_cell.length_c   1.000
_cell.angle_alpha   90.00
_cell.angle_beta   90.00
_cell.angle_gamma   90.00
#
_symmetry.space_group_name_H-M   'P 1'
#
loop_
_entity.id
_entity.type
_entity.pdbx_description
1 polymer ?
#
loop_
_entity_poly.entity_id
_entity_poly.type
_entity_poly.pdbx_seq_one_letter_code
_entity_poly.pdbx_strand_id
1 'polypeptide(L)'
;MSAEGHHTAAQIRSRLDHPVIDGDGHWVEFDPVFSERMRKVGGDKAAEGFLAAMKTTHDALSMSVAERRRRRVGQPAFWSRQAENT
;
A
#
# COMPACT_ATOMS: atom_id res chain seq x y z
N MET A 1 -32.24 31.60 -16.82
CA MET A 1 -31.68 30.23 -16.66
C MET A 1 -30.36 30.39 -15.95
N SER A 2 -30.35 30.31 -14.62
CA SER A 2 -29.13 30.51 -13.85
C SER A 2 -28.27 29.26 -13.94
N ALA A 3 -27.00 29.45 -14.32
CA ALA A 3 -26.00 28.40 -14.29
C ALA A 3 -25.91 27.85 -12.87
N GLU A 4 -26.09 26.54 -12.70
CA GLU A 4 -25.88 25.81 -11.46
C GLU A 4 -24.39 25.95 -11.07
N GLY A 5 -24.08 26.99 -10.29
CA GLY A 5 -22.74 27.23 -9.79
C GLY A 5 -22.37 26.16 -8.76
N HIS A 6 -21.17 25.58 -8.90
CA HIS A 6 -20.66 24.61 -7.93
C HIS A 6 -20.70 25.18 -6.50
N HIS A 7 -21.30 24.43 -5.58
CA HIS A 7 -21.31 24.80 -4.17
C HIS A 7 -19.90 24.79 -3.60
N THR A 8 -19.61 25.76 -2.71
CA THR A 8 -18.37 25.75 -1.95
C THR A 8 -18.38 24.59 -0.94
N ALA A 9 -17.19 24.15 -0.50
CA ALA A 9 -17.09 23.11 0.54
C ALA A 9 -17.90 23.45 1.81
N ALA A 10 -17.95 24.73 2.19
CA ALA A 10 -18.75 25.20 3.33
C ALA A 10 -20.26 25.06 3.09
N GLN A 11 -20.74 25.38 1.88
CA GLN A 11 -22.16 25.22 1.50
C GLN A 11 -22.57 23.74 1.42
N ILE A 12 -21.65 22.86 1.04
CA ILE A 12 -21.88 21.41 1.07
C ILE A 12 -21.94 20.94 2.53
N ARG A 13 -20.96 21.34 3.35
CA ARG A 13 -20.89 20.95 4.78
C ARG A 13 -22.11 21.41 5.58
N SER A 14 -22.66 22.60 5.31
CA SER A 14 -23.82 23.13 6.04
C SER A 14 -25.12 22.39 5.78
N ARG A 15 -25.17 21.53 4.75
CA ARG A 15 -26.35 20.73 4.37
C ARG A 15 -26.29 19.29 4.88
N LEU A 16 -25.21 18.88 5.54
CA LEU A 16 -25.09 17.54 6.12
C LEU A 16 -25.70 17.53 7.52
N ASP A 17 -26.60 16.59 7.78
CA ASP A 17 -27.23 16.35 9.09
C ASP A 17 -26.50 15.26 9.91
N HIS A 18 -25.42 14.72 9.36
CA HIS A 18 -24.58 13.69 9.96
C HIS A 18 -23.09 14.13 9.96
N PRO A 19 -22.25 13.56 10.85
CA PRO A 19 -20.81 13.76 10.78
C PRO A 19 -20.24 13.19 9.47
N VAL A 20 -19.15 13.79 8.98
CA VAL A 20 -18.31 13.20 7.92
C VAL A 20 -17.09 12.62 8.62
N ILE A 21 -16.86 11.32 8.41
CA ILE A 21 -15.64 10.64 8.82
C ILE A 21 -14.80 10.48 7.55
N ASP A 22 -13.66 11.15 7.51
CA ASP A 22 -12.67 10.93 6.46
C ASP A 22 -11.70 9.85 6.95
N GLY A 23 -11.78 8.68 6.32
CA GLY A 23 -10.97 7.52 6.66
C GLY A 23 -10.16 7.08 5.45
N ASP A 24 -8.84 7.09 5.58
CA ASP A 24 -7.94 6.51 4.58
C ASP A 24 -7.67 5.03 4.90
N GLY A 25 -8.30 4.14 4.14
CA GLY A 25 -8.13 2.70 4.26
C GLY A 25 -7.03 2.20 3.35
N HIS A 26 -5.92 1.73 3.92
CA HIS A 26 -4.88 1.02 3.17
C HIS A 26 -5.18 -0.48 3.13
N TRP A 27 -5.41 -1.03 1.95
CA TRP A 27 -5.40 -2.48 1.74
C TRP A 27 -3.94 -2.94 1.59
N VAL A 28 -3.55 -3.95 2.37
CA VAL A 28 -2.30 -4.68 2.15
C VAL A 28 -2.63 -6.02 1.51
N GLU A 29 -2.21 -6.23 0.27
CA GLU A 29 -2.39 -7.50 -0.42
C GLU A 29 -1.59 -8.63 0.25
N PHE A 30 -2.10 -9.85 0.15
CA PHE A 30 -1.33 -11.03 0.54
C PHE A 30 -0.54 -11.52 -0.66
N ASP A 31 0.78 -11.29 -0.64
CA ASP A 31 1.66 -11.44 -1.81
C ASP A 31 1.51 -12.77 -2.56
N PRO A 32 1.44 -13.95 -1.90
CA PRO A 32 1.28 -15.21 -2.61
C PRO A 32 -0.02 -15.27 -3.42
N VAL A 33 -1.14 -14.81 -2.86
CA VAL A 33 -2.43 -14.82 -3.54
C VAL A 33 -2.50 -13.75 -4.63
N PHE A 34 -1.95 -12.57 -4.37
CA PHE A 34 -1.99 -11.48 -5.33
C PHE A 34 -1.07 -11.72 -6.53
N SER A 35 0.09 -12.35 -6.32
CA SER A 35 1.00 -12.72 -7.41
C SER A 35 0.34 -13.64 -8.46
N GLU A 36 -0.58 -14.51 -8.05
CA GLU A 36 -1.37 -15.33 -8.98
C GLU A 36 -2.40 -14.50 -9.77
N ARG A 37 -2.89 -13.38 -9.21
CA ARG A 37 -3.71 -12.42 -9.96
C ARG A 37 -2.86 -11.66 -10.98
N MET A 38 -1.65 -11.27 -10.60
CA MET A 38 -0.67 -10.66 -11.51
C MET A 38 -0.32 -11.63 -12.64
N ARG A 39 -0.11 -12.91 -12.34
CA ARG A 39 0.14 -13.96 -13.35
C ARG A 39 -1.00 -14.07 -14.35
N LYS A 40 -2.24 -14.11 -13.85
CA LYS A 40 -3.43 -14.24 -14.70
C LYS A 40 -3.56 -13.09 -15.72
N VAL A 41 -3.21 -11.86 -15.33
CA VAL A 41 -3.40 -10.67 -16.17
C VAL A 41 -2.17 -10.35 -17.02
N GLY A 42 -0.97 -10.51 -16.46
CA GLY A 42 0.29 -10.05 -17.06
C GLY A 42 1.32 -11.15 -17.33
N GLY A 43 0.97 -12.42 -17.08
CA GLY A 43 1.88 -13.57 -17.25
C GLY A 43 2.95 -13.66 -16.15
N ASP A 44 3.86 -14.62 -16.33
CA ASP A 44 4.84 -14.99 -15.29
C ASP A 44 5.75 -13.84 -14.87
N LYS A 45 6.22 -13.02 -15.84
CA LYS A 45 7.07 -11.87 -15.54
C LYS A 45 6.39 -10.84 -14.64
N ALA A 46 5.07 -10.67 -14.75
CA ALA A 46 4.33 -9.76 -13.87
C ALA A 46 4.26 -10.29 -12.44
N ALA A 47 4.04 -11.59 -12.27
CA ALA A 47 4.03 -12.24 -10.96
C ALA A 47 5.42 -12.23 -10.32
N GLU A 48 6.46 -12.60 -11.07
CA GLU A 48 7.86 -12.61 -10.61
C GLU A 48 8.34 -11.21 -10.24
N GLY A 49 8.05 -10.21 -11.07
CA GLY A 49 8.40 -8.82 -10.80
C GLY A 49 7.72 -8.28 -9.53
N PHE A 50 6.44 -8.61 -9.33
CA PHE A 50 5.72 -8.26 -8.10
C PHE A 50 6.37 -8.92 -6.87
N LEU A 51 6.61 -10.22 -6.90
CA LEU A 51 7.26 -10.94 -5.78
C LEU A 51 8.67 -10.41 -5.49
N ALA A 52 9.45 -10.06 -6.52
CA ALA A 52 10.77 -9.46 -6.36
C ALA A 52 10.70 -8.10 -5.66
N ALA A 53 9.71 -7.26 -6.01
CA ALA A 53 9.49 -5.99 -5.33
C ALA A 53 9.08 -6.19 -3.86
N MET A 54 8.28 -7.23 -3.58
CA MET A 54 7.84 -7.54 -2.23
C MET A 54 8.95 -8.05 -1.32
N LYS A 55 9.86 -8.87 -1.87
CA LYS A 55 11.01 -9.46 -1.19
C LYS A 55 11.99 -8.45 -0.58
N THR A 56 12.02 -7.21 -1.07
CA THR A 56 12.95 -6.16 -0.61
C THR A 56 12.87 -5.88 0.90
N THR A 57 11.67 -5.92 1.49
CA THR A 57 11.49 -5.72 2.94
C THR A 57 12.02 -6.90 3.73
N HIS A 58 11.69 -8.13 3.31
CA HIS A 58 12.21 -9.35 3.92
C HIS A 58 13.75 -9.36 3.88
N ASP A 59 14.34 -9.03 2.73
CA ASP A 59 15.80 -8.99 2.57
C ASP A 59 16.47 -7.98 3.49
N ALA A 60 15.87 -6.81 3.67
CA ALA A 60 16.39 -5.79 4.59
C ALA A 60 16.26 -6.21 6.06
N LEU A 61 15.16 -6.87 6.44
CA LEU A 61 14.91 -7.32 7.82
C LEU A 61 15.69 -8.59 8.19
N SER A 62 16.10 -9.39 7.20
CA SER A 62 16.93 -10.59 7.40
C SER A 62 18.42 -10.28 7.60
N MET A 63 18.85 -9.03 7.38
CA MET A 63 20.25 -8.65 7.59
C MET A 63 20.59 -8.57 9.08
N SER A 64 21.82 -8.96 9.44
CA SER A 64 22.36 -8.61 10.75
C SER A 64 22.46 -7.09 10.90
N VAL A 65 22.36 -6.59 12.13
CA VAL A 65 22.49 -5.15 12.43
C VAL A 65 23.83 -4.59 11.93
N ALA A 66 24.92 -5.35 12.08
CA ALA A 66 26.25 -4.96 11.60
C ALA A 66 26.28 -4.81 10.08
N GLU A 67 25.69 -5.78 9.36
CA GLU A 67 25.64 -5.75 7.90
C GLU A 67 24.78 -4.59 7.39
N ARG A 68 23.62 -4.39 8.02
CA ARG A 68 22.70 -3.31 7.68
C ARG A 68 23.33 -1.93 7.87
N ARG A 69 24.11 -1.75 8.95
CA ARG A 69 24.89 -0.53 9.21
C ARG A 69 26.00 -0.34 8.17
N ARG A 70 26.75 -1.40 7.84
CA ARG A 70 27.83 -1.37 6.83
C ARG A 70 27.30 -0.94 5.46
N ARG A 71 26.14 -1.47 5.05
CA ARG A 71 25.48 -1.16 3.77
C ARG A 71 24.64 0.11 3.78
N ARG A 72 24.45 0.75 4.93
CA ARG A 72 23.58 1.94 5.14
C ARG A 72 22.14 1.71 4.67
N VAL A 73 21.59 0.53 4.95
CA VAL A 73 20.21 0.19 4.57
C VAL A 73 19.23 0.75 5.61
N GLY A 74 18.30 1.61 5.17
CA GLY A 74 17.25 2.23 5.99
C GLY A 74 16.22 1.23 6.53
N GLN A 75 15.36 1.64 7.48
CA GLN A 75 14.34 0.74 8.04
C GLN A 75 13.16 0.70 7.09
N PRO A 76 12.84 -0.46 6.49
CA PRO A 76 11.67 -0.54 5.64
C PRO A 76 10.40 -0.37 6.49
N ALA A 77 9.33 0.11 5.87
CA ALA A 77 8.00 0.08 6.44
C ALA A 77 7.57 -1.40 6.59
N PHE A 78 7.83 -1.98 7.76
CA PHE A 78 7.59 -3.41 8.03
C PHE A 78 6.11 -3.71 8.29
N TRP A 79 5.33 -2.72 8.71
CA TRP A 79 3.92 -2.89 9.09
C TRP A 79 3.03 -3.39 7.95
N SER A 80 3.35 -3.03 6.70
CA SER A 80 2.58 -3.42 5.51
C SER A 80 3.12 -4.66 4.82
N ARG A 81 4.06 -5.40 5.44
CA ARG A 81 4.72 -6.54 4.82
C ARG A 81 4.70 -7.74 5.74
N GLN A 82 4.08 -8.82 5.30
CA GLN A 82 4.04 -10.07 6.04
C GLN A 82 5.45 -10.69 6.00
N ALA A 83 6.09 -10.85 7.16
CA ALA A 83 7.45 -11.36 7.25
C ALA A 83 7.49 -12.90 7.32
N GLU A 84 6.52 -13.51 8.01
CA GLU A 84 6.36 -14.96 8.15
C GLU A 84 4.93 -15.28 8.61
N ASN A 85 4.40 -16.44 8.24
CA ASN A 85 3.17 -16.96 8.83
C ASN A 85 3.56 -17.82 10.04
N THR A 86 3.10 -17.46 11.24
CA THR A 86 3.08 -18.37 12.40
C THR A 86 1.90 -19.32 12.34
#